data_AF-A0A1V4XFG1-F1
#
_entry.id   AF-A0A1V4XFG1-F1
#
_cell.length_a   1.000
_cell.length_b   1.000
_cell.length_c   1.000
_cell.angle_alpha   90.00
_cell.angle_beta   90.00
_cell.angle_gamma   90.00
#
_symmetry.space_group_name_H-M   'P 1'
#
loop_
_entity.id
_entity.type
_entity.pdbx_description
1 polymer ?
#
loop_
_entity_poly.entity_id
_entity_poly.type
_entity_poly.pdbx_seq_one_letter_code
_entity_poly.pdbx_strand_id
1 'polypeptide(L)'
;MKIWGTCAGAILLAKTVVHEPPHLGLIDIEIERNSFGSQLDSFASEAVVHKIGKGTVPLIFIRAPKIKKAGAGVEVLLQMDDYIAVAETPDVLVTVFHPELTGCVALHRYFARKCGLSPLDEDHVPDIDPAWDRNSWTRFAMVPQGGSPRFKTGMTGTTGD
;
A
#
# COMPACT_ATOMS: atom_id res chain seq x y z
N MET A 1 4.84 1.68 22.15
CA MET A 1 5.29 2.18 20.82
C MET A 1 4.24 1.74 19.81
N LYS A 2 3.86 2.58 18.84
CA LYS A 2 2.91 2.21 17.78
C LYS A 2 3.67 1.91 16.49
N ILE A 3 3.29 0.85 15.78
CA ILE A 3 3.96 0.42 14.55
C ILE A 3 2.92 0.16 13.47
N TRP A 4 3.20 0.60 12.25
CA TRP A 4 2.39 0.31 11.08
C TRP A 4 3.24 -0.39 10.01
N GLY A 5 2.87 -1.63 9.67
CA GLY A 5 3.47 -2.36 8.56
C GLY A 5 2.60 -2.31 7.30
N THR A 6 3.11 -1.71 6.24
CA THR A 6 2.48 -1.72 4.90
C THR A 6 3.16 -2.76 4.00
N CYS A 7 2.38 -3.61 3.33
CA CYS A 7 2.85 -4.67 2.42
C CYS A 7 3.97 -5.54 3.04
N ALA A 8 5.23 -5.35 2.65
CA ALA A 8 6.38 -6.04 3.23
C ALA A 8 6.51 -5.81 4.76
N GLY A 9 6.12 -4.63 5.24
CA GLY A 9 6.04 -4.36 6.67
C GLY A 9 5.05 -5.27 7.39
N ALA A 10 3.92 -5.63 6.76
CA ALA A 10 2.96 -6.57 7.36
C ALA A 10 3.57 -7.97 7.50
N ILE A 11 4.38 -8.42 6.51
CA ILE A 11 5.12 -9.69 6.58
C ILE A 11 6.11 -9.68 7.75
N LEU A 12 6.87 -8.59 7.91
CA LEU A 12 7.85 -8.47 8.99
C LEU A 12 7.20 -8.56 10.38
N LEU A 13 6.00 -8.00 10.53
CA LEU A 13 5.29 -7.94 11.81
C LEU A 13 4.51 -9.22 12.14
N ALA A 14 4.21 -10.07 11.16
CA ALA A 14 3.42 -11.27 11.37
C ALA A 14 4.13 -12.31 12.25
N LYS A 15 3.36 -12.96 13.13
CA LYS A 15 3.83 -14.07 13.97
C LYS A 15 3.99 -15.38 13.21
N THR A 16 3.23 -15.56 12.12
CA THR A 16 3.35 -16.74 11.25
C THR A 16 3.47 -16.29 9.80
N VAL A 17 4.56 -16.68 9.14
CA VAL A 17 4.72 -16.54 7.69
C VAL A 17 4.64 -17.93 7.07
N VAL A 18 3.77 -18.11 6.08
CA VAL A 18 3.59 -19.41 5.43
C VAL A 18 4.87 -19.79 4.69
N HIS A 19 5.36 -21.02 4.92
CA HIS A 19 6.60 -21.58 4.36
C HIS A 19 7.91 -20.86 4.72
N GLU A 20 7.89 -19.89 5.62
CA GLU A 20 9.08 -19.11 6.04
C GLU A 20 9.07 -18.89 7.56
N PRO A 21 10.23 -18.77 8.23
CA PRO A 21 10.26 -18.38 9.63
C PRO A 21 9.73 -16.94 9.82
N PRO A 22 9.08 -16.63 10.95
CA PRO A 22 8.68 -15.26 11.27
C PRO A 22 9.90 -14.37 11.54
N HIS A 23 9.71 -13.05 11.40
CA HIS A 23 10.77 -12.06 11.61
C HIS A 23 10.64 -11.37 12.98
N LEU A 24 9.70 -10.42 13.13
CA LEU A 24 9.49 -9.69 14.38
C LEU A 24 8.36 -10.26 15.23
N GLY A 25 7.33 -10.83 14.61
CA GLY A 25 6.24 -11.52 15.32
C GLY A 25 5.43 -10.66 16.30
N LEU A 26 5.17 -9.40 15.94
CA LEU A 26 4.49 -8.41 16.79
C LEU A 26 2.96 -8.43 16.69
N ILE A 27 2.39 -9.16 15.75
CA ILE A 27 0.94 -9.35 15.61
C ILE A 27 0.59 -10.81 15.25
N ASP A 28 -0.42 -11.36 15.93
CA ASP A 28 -0.87 -12.75 15.77
C ASP A 28 -1.69 -12.93 14.49
N ILE A 29 -1.02 -12.87 13.34
CA ILE A 29 -1.60 -13.14 12.02
C ILE A 29 -0.78 -14.20 11.30
N GLU A 30 -1.46 -14.94 10.42
CA GLU A 30 -0.85 -15.85 9.44
C GLU A 30 -0.84 -15.16 8.07
N ILE A 31 0.34 -14.96 7.50
CA ILE A 31 0.52 -14.24 6.24
C ILE A 31 1.30 -15.06 5.21
N GLU A 32 0.90 -14.96 3.96
CA GLU A 32 1.53 -15.65 2.82
C GLU A 32 2.00 -14.62 1.78
N ARG A 33 3.20 -14.81 1.21
CA ARG A 33 3.79 -13.87 0.24
C ARG A 33 3.31 -14.15 -1.17
N ASN A 34 3.17 -13.10 -1.99
CA ASN A 34 2.91 -13.18 -3.43
C ASN A 34 1.72 -14.08 -3.81
N SER A 35 0.69 -14.11 -2.97
CA SER A 35 -0.40 -15.10 -3.08
C SER A 35 -1.52 -14.68 -4.05
N PHE A 36 -1.32 -13.61 -4.84
CA PHE A 36 -2.29 -13.14 -5.84
C PHE A 36 -2.07 -13.72 -7.25
N GLY A 37 -1.06 -14.57 -7.45
CA GLY A 37 -0.78 -15.25 -8.72
C GLY A 37 -0.01 -14.38 -9.73
N SER A 38 0.74 -15.02 -10.62
CA SER A 38 1.78 -14.39 -11.48
C SER A 38 1.28 -13.43 -12.56
N GLN A 39 -0.04 -13.30 -12.74
CA GLN A 39 -0.66 -12.45 -13.76
C GLN A 39 -1.41 -11.25 -13.14
N LEU A 40 -1.50 -11.19 -11.82
CA LEU A 40 -2.13 -10.15 -11.00
C LEU A 40 -1.11 -9.53 -10.03
N ASP A 41 0.15 -9.42 -10.45
CA ASP A 41 1.23 -8.87 -9.63
C ASP A 41 0.99 -7.42 -9.22
N SER A 42 0.06 -6.70 -9.85
CA SER A 42 -0.42 -5.42 -9.35
C SER A 42 -1.87 -5.18 -9.74
N PHE A 43 -2.69 -4.72 -8.81
CA PHE A 43 -4.06 -4.31 -9.07
C PHE A 43 -4.49 -3.18 -8.12
N ALA A 44 -5.56 -2.48 -8.49
CA ALA A 44 -6.17 -1.45 -7.68
C ALA A 44 -7.60 -1.86 -7.32
N SER A 45 -8.04 -1.48 -6.13
CA SER A 45 -9.41 -1.64 -5.66
C SER A 45 -9.78 -0.46 -4.78
N GLU A 46 -11.01 -0.44 -4.29
CA GLU A 46 -11.58 0.60 -3.47
C GLU A 46 -12.47 -0.04 -2.40
N ALA A 47 -12.36 0.40 -1.16
CA ALA A 47 -13.19 -0.14 -0.07
C ALA A 47 -13.52 0.90 0.99
N VAL A 48 -14.69 0.77 1.61
CA VAL A 48 -15.02 1.53 2.82
C VAL A 48 -14.47 0.79 4.03
N VAL A 49 -13.71 1.49 4.87
CA VAL A 49 -13.23 0.95 6.15
C VAL A 49 -13.76 1.84 7.27
N HIS A 50 -14.88 1.44 7.86
CA HIS A 50 -15.69 2.30 8.75
C HIS A 50 -14.91 2.88 9.94
N LYS A 51 -13.89 2.17 10.45
CA LYS A 51 -13.08 2.65 11.58
C LYS A 51 -12.04 3.71 11.17
N ILE A 52 -11.71 3.79 9.87
CA ILE A 52 -10.65 4.65 9.34
C ILE A 52 -11.20 6.01 8.92
N GLY A 53 -12.30 6.02 8.17
CA GLY A 53 -12.92 7.23 7.64
C GLY A 53 -14.32 6.96 7.07
N LYS A 54 -15.03 8.03 6.70
CA LYS A 54 -16.40 7.93 6.14
C LYS A 54 -16.42 7.55 4.66
N GLY A 55 -15.36 7.88 3.93
CA GLY A 55 -15.25 7.68 2.49
C GLY A 55 -14.68 6.32 2.07
N THR A 56 -14.75 6.07 0.77
CA THR A 56 -14.05 4.96 0.13
C THR A 56 -12.55 5.26 0.07
N VAL A 57 -11.74 4.28 0.45
CA VAL A 57 -10.27 4.37 0.43
C VAL A 57 -9.74 3.62 -0.80
N PRO A 58 -8.88 4.25 -1.63
CA PRO A 58 -8.19 3.56 -2.71
C PRO A 58 -7.13 2.60 -2.16
N LEU A 59 -7.07 1.40 -2.75
CA LEU A 59 -6.20 0.31 -2.33
C LEU A 59 -5.29 -0.09 -3.50
N ILE A 60 -3.98 0.09 -3.35
CA ILE A 60 -2.99 -0.25 -4.38
C ILE A 60 -2.18 -1.46 -3.94
N PHE A 61 -2.33 -2.58 -4.64
CA PHE A 61 -1.65 -3.84 -4.37
C PHE A 61 -0.52 -4.03 -5.37
N ILE A 62 0.70 -4.24 -4.87
CA ILE A 62 1.89 -4.53 -5.68
C ILE A 62 2.59 -5.72 -5.06
N ARG A 63 2.51 -6.88 -5.73
CA ARG A 63 2.99 -8.19 -5.25
C ARG A 63 2.58 -8.44 -3.79
N ALA A 64 1.32 -8.10 -3.50
CA ALA A 64 0.83 -8.02 -2.15
C ALA A 64 0.84 -9.41 -1.47
N PRO A 65 1.12 -9.47 -0.15
CA PRO A 65 0.86 -10.67 0.62
C PRO A 65 -0.65 -10.85 0.89
N LYS A 66 -1.07 -12.07 1.25
CA LYS A 66 -2.40 -12.34 1.80
C LYS A 66 -2.30 -12.66 3.28
N ILE A 67 -3.02 -11.91 4.12
CA ILE A 67 -3.25 -12.34 5.50
C ILE A 67 -4.38 -13.37 5.47
N LYS A 68 -4.08 -14.61 5.82
CA LYS A 68 -5.01 -15.75 5.76
C LYS A 68 -5.84 -15.89 7.04
N LYS A 69 -5.25 -15.55 8.20
CA LYS A 69 -5.90 -15.67 9.50
C LYS A 69 -5.45 -14.57 10.46
N ALA A 70 -6.35 -14.21 11.36
CA ALA A 70 -6.09 -13.38 12.52
C ALA A 70 -6.36 -14.20 13.80
N GLY A 71 -5.44 -14.13 14.75
CA GLY A 71 -5.53 -14.79 16.04
C GLY A 71 -6.31 -13.99 17.08
N ALA A 72 -6.28 -14.45 18.33
CA ALA A 72 -7.02 -13.81 19.41
C ALA A 72 -6.46 -12.41 19.71
N GLY A 73 -7.35 -11.42 19.85
CA GLY A 73 -6.99 -10.04 20.15
C GLY A 73 -6.54 -9.20 18.94
N VAL A 74 -6.57 -9.78 17.74
CA VAL A 74 -6.43 -9.04 16.48
C VAL A 74 -7.81 -8.66 15.96
N GLU A 75 -8.03 -7.37 15.73
CA GLU A 75 -9.24 -6.83 15.12
C GLU A 75 -9.05 -6.76 13.60
N VAL A 76 -9.97 -7.35 12.85
CA VAL A 76 -10.01 -7.25 11.38
C VAL A 76 -10.81 -6.03 11.01
N LEU A 77 -10.15 -5.04 10.40
CA LEU A 77 -10.80 -3.80 9.96
C LEU A 77 -11.34 -3.89 8.53
N LEU A 78 -10.68 -4.67 7.69
CA LEU A 78 -11.10 -4.89 6.30
C LEU A 78 -10.78 -6.32 5.86
N GLN A 79 -11.83 -7.09 5.56
CA GLN A 79 -11.77 -8.37 4.87
C GLN A 79 -12.12 -8.16 3.39
N MET A 80 -11.37 -8.78 2.48
CA MET A 80 -11.64 -8.79 1.05
C MET A 80 -11.60 -10.24 0.54
N ASP A 81 -12.69 -10.72 -0.05
CA ASP A 81 -12.81 -12.09 -0.56
C ASP A 81 -12.21 -13.12 0.42
N ASP A 82 -11.06 -13.73 0.05
CA ASP A 82 -10.36 -14.79 0.77
C ASP A 82 -9.19 -14.33 1.66
N TYR A 83 -9.02 -13.02 1.88
CA TYR A 83 -7.89 -12.45 2.64
C TYR A 83 -8.26 -11.22 3.49
N ILE A 84 -7.49 -11.01 4.54
CA ILE A 84 -7.59 -9.80 5.38
C ILE A 84 -6.68 -8.72 4.78
N ALA A 85 -7.25 -7.56 4.46
CA ALA A 85 -6.52 -6.45 3.87
C ALA A 85 -6.01 -5.45 4.92
N VAL A 86 -6.75 -5.29 6.03
CA VAL A 86 -6.39 -4.44 7.16
C VAL A 86 -6.70 -5.16 8.48
N ALA A 87 -5.73 -5.25 9.37
CA ALA A 87 -5.90 -5.76 10.72
C ALA A 87 -5.09 -4.93 11.73
N GLU A 88 -5.49 -4.97 12.99
CA GLU A 88 -4.78 -4.25 14.05
C GLU A 88 -4.87 -4.92 15.42
N THR A 89 -3.97 -4.50 16.29
CA THR A 89 -4.05 -4.62 17.76
C THR A 89 -3.97 -3.21 18.34
N PRO A 90 -4.02 -3.01 19.67
CA PRO A 90 -3.79 -1.68 20.23
C PRO A 90 -2.49 -1.02 19.78
N ASP A 91 -1.41 -1.78 19.57
CA ASP A 91 -0.07 -1.25 19.26
C ASP A 91 0.36 -1.38 17.79
N VAL A 92 -0.23 -2.31 17.04
CA VAL A 92 0.18 -2.61 15.67
C VAL A 92 -0.98 -2.39 14.70
N LEU A 93 -0.70 -1.75 13.57
CA LEU A 93 -1.58 -1.72 12.39
C LEU A 93 -0.87 -2.44 11.24
N VAL A 94 -1.59 -3.24 10.45
CA VAL A 94 -1.06 -3.84 9.22
C VAL A 94 -2.00 -3.61 8.05
N THR A 95 -1.43 -3.32 6.88
CA THR A 95 -2.12 -3.26 5.60
C THR A 95 -1.35 -4.08 4.56
N VAL A 96 -2.03 -4.86 3.72
CA VAL A 96 -1.35 -5.63 2.66
C VAL A 96 -1.20 -4.87 1.34
N PHE A 97 -1.76 -3.67 1.27
CA PHE A 97 -1.64 -2.71 0.17
C PHE A 97 -0.79 -1.50 0.57
N HIS A 98 -0.57 -0.62 -0.39
CA HIS A 98 0.28 0.57 -0.31
C HIS A 98 -0.56 1.87 -0.24
N PRO A 99 -1.04 2.28 0.95
CA PRO A 99 -1.78 3.53 1.11
C PRO A 99 -0.95 4.77 0.74
N GLU A 100 0.38 4.68 0.87
CA GLU A 100 1.34 5.74 0.51
C GLU A 100 1.40 6.04 -0.99
N LEU A 101 0.88 5.14 -1.84
CA LEU A 101 0.85 5.31 -3.29
C LEU A 101 -0.48 5.91 -3.78
N THR A 102 -1.22 6.56 -2.88
CA THR A 102 -2.51 7.19 -3.19
C THR A 102 -2.54 8.62 -2.65
N GLY A 103 -3.46 9.44 -3.17
CA GLY A 103 -3.77 10.76 -2.59
C GLY A 103 -4.62 10.70 -1.32
N CYS A 104 -4.88 9.51 -0.77
CA CYS A 104 -5.76 9.33 0.38
C CYS A 104 -4.98 9.26 1.70
N VAL A 105 -5.23 10.22 2.60
CA VAL A 105 -4.58 10.30 3.91
C VAL A 105 -5.37 9.64 5.04
N ALA A 106 -6.54 9.04 4.77
CA ALA A 106 -7.43 8.48 5.79
C ALA A 106 -6.72 7.49 6.74
N LEU A 107 -5.96 6.55 6.18
CA LEU A 107 -5.16 5.57 6.93
C LEU A 107 -4.02 6.21 7.73
N HIS A 108 -3.35 7.21 7.15
CA HIS A 108 -2.27 7.94 7.83
C HIS A 108 -2.81 8.74 9.03
N ARG A 109 -3.96 9.39 8.84
CA ARG A 109 -4.70 10.11 9.87
C ARG A 109 -5.16 9.17 10.98
N TYR A 110 -5.68 8.00 10.61
CA TYR A 110 -6.05 6.94 11.54
C TYR A 110 -4.85 6.47 12.38
N PHE A 111 -3.72 6.18 11.75
CA PHE A 111 -2.51 5.76 12.47
C PHE A 111 -1.93 6.88 13.35
N ALA A 112 -1.96 8.14 12.91
CA ALA A 112 -1.57 9.29 13.73
C ALA A 112 -2.42 9.38 15.01
N ARG A 113 -3.75 9.20 14.91
CA ARG A 113 -4.63 9.12 16.09
C ARG A 113 -4.27 7.95 17.01
N LYS A 114 -3.96 6.78 16.43
CA LYS A 114 -3.48 5.61 17.17
C LYS A 114 -2.19 5.91 17.96
N CYS A 115 -1.33 6.78 17.43
CA CYS A 115 -0.12 7.29 18.08
C CYS A 115 -0.39 8.37 19.15
N GLY A 116 -1.64 8.77 19.38
CA GLY A 116 -2.02 9.82 20.32
C GLY A 116 -1.92 11.24 19.74
N LEU A 117 -1.77 11.38 18.42
CA LEU A 117 -1.78 12.68 17.75
C LEU A 117 -3.21 13.09 17.39
N SER A 118 -3.43 14.39 17.23
CA SER A 118 -4.72 14.98 16.83
C SER A 118 -4.57 15.67 15.46
N PRO A 119 -4.57 14.91 14.34
CA PRO A 119 -4.53 15.50 13.00
C PRO A 119 -5.84 16.24 12.69
N LEU A 120 -5.77 17.26 11.81
CA LEU A 120 -6.98 17.91 11.25
C LEU A 120 -7.91 16.84 10.67
N ASP A 121 -9.19 16.92 10.99
CA ASP A 121 -10.19 15.95 10.55
C ASP A 121 -10.58 16.11 9.07
N GLU A 122 -11.44 15.21 8.61
CA GLU A 122 -11.97 15.18 7.23
C GLU A 122 -12.87 16.37 6.90
N ASP A 123 -13.46 17.03 7.91
CA ASP A 123 -14.33 18.19 7.73
C ASP A 123 -13.51 19.46 7.41
N HIS A 124 -12.25 19.51 7.87
CA HIS A 124 -11.30 20.59 7.55
C HIS A 124 -10.47 20.31 6.29
N VAL A 125 -10.00 19.06 6.12
CA VAL A 125 -9.18 18.64 4.98
C VAL A 125 -9.67 17.28 4.48
N PRO A 126 -10.22 17.19 3.26
CA PRO A 126 -10.71 15.93 2.70
C PRO A 126 -9.66 14.84 2.77
N ASP A 127 -10.11 13.60 2.99
CA ASP A 127 -9.21 12.44 3.01
C ASP A 127 -8.49 12.24 1.67
N ILE A 128 -9.14 12.55 0.55
CA ILE A 128 -8.57 12.42 -0.80
C ILE A 128 -8.15 13.79 -1.30
N ASP A 129 -6.88 13.95 -1.64
CA ASP A 129 -6.38 15.13 -2.35
C ASP A 129 -6.90 15.14 -3.80
N PRO A 130 -7.80 16.08 -4.18
CA PRO A 130 -8.35 16.13 -5.53
C PRO A 130 -7.33 16.53 -6.60
N ALA A 131 -6.17 17.06 -6.20
CA ALA A 131 -5.08 17.40 -7.11
C ALA A 131 -4.07 16.25 -7.31
N TRP A 132 -4.28 15.10 -6.66
CA TRP A 132 -3.38 13.95 -6.76
C TRP A 132 -3.57 13.18 -8.07
N ASP A 133 -2.46 12.77 -8.68
CA ASP A 133 -2.42 11.86 -9.82
C ASP A 133 -1.33 10.78 -9.65
N ARG A 134 -1.30 9.81 -10.57
CA ARG A 134 -0.33 8.70 -10.55
C ARG A 134 1.13 9.15 -10.73
N ASN A 135 1.41 10.38 -11.14
CA ASN A 135 2.76 10.93 -11.24
C ASN A 135 3.09 11.83 -10.05
N SER A 136 2.17 12.02 -9.11
CA SER A 136 2.37 12.92 -7.97
C SER A 136 3.50 12.44 -7.05
N TRP A 137 3.79 11.12 -7.03
CA TRP A 137 4.96 10.57 -6.35
C TRP A 137 6.30 10.94 -7.02
N THR A 138 6.33 11.24 -8.33
CA THR A 138 7.54 11.72 -9.03
C THR A 138 7.65 13.24 -9.07
N ARG A 139 6.67 13.99 -8.54
CA ARG A 139 6.64 15.46 -8.56
C ARG A 139 7.89 16.10 -7.93
N PHE A 140 8.52 15.42 -6.98
CA PHE A 140 9.78 15.84 -6.35
C PHE A 140 11.01 15.06 -6.85
N ALA A 141 10.82 14.05 -7.70
CA ALA A 141 11.88 13.21 -8.25
C ALA A 141 12.50 13.79 -9.53
N MET A 142 12.56 15.12 -9.64
CA MET A 142 13.11 15.79 -10.82
C MET A 142 14.59 15.44 -10.97
N VAL A 143 14.90 14.46 -11.83
CA VAL A 143 16.26 14.24 -12.32
C VAL A 143 16.55 15.40 -13.29
N PRO A 144 17.60 16.20 -13.10
CA PRO A 144 17.97 17.23 -14.06
C PRO A 144 18.09 16.57 -15.43
N GLN A 145 17.32 17.04 -16.43
CA GLN A 145 17.49 16.58 -17.80
C GLN A 145 18.83 17.07 -18.33
N GLY A 146 19.89 16.32 -18.04
CA GLY A 146 21.16 16.40 -18.73
C GLY A 146 21.04 15.65 -20.05
N GLY A 147 20.87 16.40 -21.14
CA GLY A 147 21.23 16.03 -22.52
C GLY A 147 20.71 14.68 -23.03
N SER A 148 19.63 14.70 -23.80
CA SER A 148 19.22 13.60 -24.68
C SER A 148 20.37 13.15 -25.60
N PRO A 149 20.73 11.85 -25.69
CA PRO A 149 21.47 11.36 -26.83
C PRO A 149 20.54 11.35 -28.05
N ARG A 150 20.87 12.14 -29.08
CA ARG A 150 20.21 12.06 -30.39
C ARG A 150 20.45 10.67 -30.98
N PHE A 151 19.45 9.79 -30.94
CA PHE A 151 19.37 8.67 -31.88
C PHE A 151 18.91 9.22 -33.22
N LYS A 152 19.83 9.33 -34.19
CA LYS A 152 19.47 9.52 -35.60
C LYS A 152 19.03 8.18 -36.17
N THR A 153 17.73 7.97 -36.26
CA THR A 153 17.14 7.04 -37.24
C THR A 153 17.08 7.73 -38.60
N GLY A 154 17.64 7.07 -39.62
CA GLY A 154 17.55 7.49 -41.01
C GLY A 154 17.94 6.34 -41.94
N MET A 155 17.01 5.44 -42.18
CA MET A 155 17.00 4.56 -43.36
C MET A 155 16.28 5.30 -44.49
N THR A 156 16.94 5.49 -45.63
CA THR A 156 16.33 5.45 -46.97
C THR A 156 17.44 5.07 -47.97
N GLY A 157 17.29 3.91 -48.62
CA GLY A 157 18.14 3.49 -49.74
C GLY A 157 17.74 4.13 -51.06
N THR A 158 18.56 3.94 -52.10
CA THR A 158 18.25 3.38 -53.44
C THR A 158 19.38 3.64 -54.44
N THR A 159 19.60 2.66 -55.34
CA THR A 159 20.18 2.72 -56.72
C THR A 159 21.63 3.21 -56.86
N GLY A 160 22.57 2.52 -57.50
CA GLY A 160 22.51 1.80 -58.76
C GLY A 160 23.37 2.55 -59.79
N ASP A 161 24.61 2.09 -59.98
CA ASP A 161 25.43 2.05 -61.22
C ASP A 161 26.90 1.73 -60.85
#